data_AF-A0A3D4YEV1-F1
#
_entry.id   AF-A0A3D4YEV1-F1
#
_cell.length_a   1.000
_cell.length_b   1.000
_cell.length_c   1.000
_cell.angle_alpha   90.00
_cell.angle_beta   90.00
_cell.angle_gamma   90.00
#
_symmetry.space_group_name_H-M   'P 1'
#
loop_
_entity.id
_entity.type
_entity.pdbx_description
1 polymer ?
#
loop_
_entity_poly.entity_id
_entity_poly.type
_entity_poly.pdbx_seq_one_letter_code
_entity_poly.pdbx_strand_id
1 'polypeptide(L)'
;MSGADDLDERYVSIGSKVYRDGVCFGADPTSGLTVINYVSLEHYLRDVLSREMSPGYPAEALKAQAVTARSYALDNLGKHSRYGFDLCSSTCCQMYTGTDAEYPQTDEACLATRGEILAYDGKLVAGYYFAYSGGYTQNSEDVWTSSVDYLRSVQDGFAPDYFWTAQLSFSEIRAKLEAAGYDPGTILSVRVGSRLANASVAALIVEGSKETVTLSKERVRTALGASTIRSVRFSMGGQPEPAIDIDRGQSGIALWSATGAAAAAETLTLQNASGEASSLPATDLVIWDGHQLVSTSALSETQITFTDDIVTGGTVYFKGMGYGHGVGMPQTSAREMANQGYGYQDILRYYYTDIEICQANECNE
;
A
#
# COMPACT_ATOMS: atom_id res chain seq x y z
N MET A 1 -28.00 37.53 6.21
CA MET A 1 -28.45 37.66 4.80
C MET A 1 -27.43 38.51 4.06
N SER A 2 -27.16 38.13 2.81
CA SER A 2 -26.07 38.53 1.88
C SER A 2 -24.68 38.05 2.30
N GLY A 3 -24.00 37.17 1.59
CA GLY A 3 -24.24 36.49 0.32
C GLY A 3 -23.18 35.40 0.21
N ALA A 4 -23.38 34.45 -0.69
CA ALA A 4 -22.37 33.47 -1.02
C ALA A 4 -21.05 34.20 -1.37
N ASP A 5 -19.98 33.95 -0.62
CA ASP A 5 -18.64 34.10 -1.17
C ASP A 5 -18.50 32.95 -2.18
N ASP A 6 -19.04 33.20 -3.37
CA ASP A 6 -18.49 32.70 -4.61
C ASP A 6 -17.02 33.14 -4.60
N LEU A 7 -16.15 32.29 -4.05
CA LEU A 7 -14.71 32.49 -4.11
C LEU A 7 -14.36 32.43 -5.59
N ASP A 8 -14.28 33.59 -6.23
CA ASP A 8 -13.87 33.81 -7.61
C ASP A 8 -12.80 32.78 -7.97
N GLU A 9 -13.12 31.86 -8.89
CA GLU A 9 -12.22 30.81 -9.32
C GLU A 9 -11.06 31.44 -10.08
N ARG A 10 -10.01 31.79 -9.35
CA ARG A 10 -8.79 32.37 -9.91
C ARG A 10 -7.90 31.25 -10.40
N TYR A 11 -7.36 31.44 -11.60
CA TYR A 11 -6.47 30.49 -12.23
C TYR A 11 -5.20 31.18 -12.69
N VAL A 12 -4.10 30.43 -12.67
CA VAL A 12 -2.79 30.88 -13.13
C VAL A 12 -2.11 29.76 -13.90
N SER A 13 -1.62 30.10 -15.09
CA SER A 13 -0.94 29.14 -15.96
C SER A 13 0.57 29.30 -15.85
N ILE A 14 1.26 28.19 -15.59
CA ILE A 14 2.74 28.12 -15.64
C ILE A 14 3.11 27.07 -16.69
N GLY A 15 3.64 27.54 -17.82
CA GLY A 15 3.85 26.69 -19.00
C GLY A 15 2.51 26.17 -19.54
N SER A 16 2.37 24.84 -19.64
CA SER A 16 1.13 24.19 -20.10
C SER A 16 0.17 23.79 -18.98
N LYS A 17 0.54 24.02 -17.71
CA LYS A 17 -0.26 23.62 -16.55
C LYS A 17 -1.05 24.78 -15.99
N VAL A 18 -2.25 24.48 -15.51
CA VAL A 18 -3.16 25.43 -14.87
C VAL A 18 -3.24 25.11 -13.37
N TYR A 19 -3.17 26.15 -12.54
CA TYR A 19 -3.22 26.06 -11.09
C TYR A 19 -4.32 26.97 -10.56
N ARG A 20 -4.92 26.61 -9.42
CA ARG A 20 -5.88 27.45 -8.71
C ARG A 20 -5.19 28.56 -7.92
N ASP A 21 -5.96 29.61 -7.65
CA ASP A 21 -5.61 30.78 -6.87
C ASP A 21 -4.45 31.58 -7.46
N GLY A 22 -3.27 31.58 -6.84
CA GLY A 22 -2.18 32.47 -7.19
C GLY A 22 -0.82 31.79 -7.20
N VAL A 23 0.20 32.53 -7.64
CA VAL A 23 1.59 32.07 -7.62
C VAL A 23 2.45 33.11 -6.92
N CYS A 24 3.34 32.63 -6.08
CA CYS A 24 4.42 33.39 -5.47
C CYS A 24 5.76 32.92 -6.05
N PHE A 25 6.73 33.82 -6.06
CA PHE A 25 8.07 33.53 -6.51
C PHE A 25 9.03 33.69 -5.32
N GLY A 26 9.74 32.62 -4.99
CA GLY A 26 10.81 32.63 -3.98
C GLY A 26 12.17 32.73 -4.65
N ALA A 27 13.07 33.54 -4.11
CA ALA A 27 14.47 33.48 -4.50
C ALA A 27 15.14 32.31 -3.75
N ASP A 28 15.69 31.37 -4.50
CA ASP A 28 16.50 30.28 -3.94
C ASP A 28 17.98 30.60 -4.16
N PRO A 29 18.80 30.72 -3.10
CA PRO A 29 20.21 31.09 -3.22
C PRO A 29 21.06 30.14 -4.06
N THR A 30 20.58 28.92 -4.33
CA THR A 30 21.32 27.86 -5.03
C THR A 30 20.77 27.56 -6.43
N SER A 31 19.48 27.76 -6.67
CA SER A 31 18.78 27.39 -7.91
C SER A 31 18.10 28.58 -8.61
N GLY A 32 18.18 29.79 -8.03
CA GLY A 32 17.69 31.03 -8.62
C GLY A 32 16.26 31.33 -8.22
N LEU A 33 15.28 30.76 -8.91
CA LEU A 33 13.86 31.09 -8.75
C LEU A 33 13.04 29.83 -8.44
N THR A 34 12.36 29.81 -7.30
CA THR A 34 11.35 28.82 -6.93
C THR A 34 9.97 29.35 -7.26
N VAL A 35 9.19 28.59 -8.02
CA VAL A 35 7.81 28.93 -8.34
C VAL A 35 6.89 28.18 -7.36
N ILE A 36 6.07 28.92 -6.61
CA ILE A 36 5.25 28.40 -5.52
C ILE A 36 3.79 28.69 -5.86
N ASN A 37 2.95 27.67 -5.95
CA ASN A 37 1.52 27.89 -6.07
C ASN A 37 0.95 28.22 -4.68
N TYR A 38 0.39 29.42 -4.54
CA TYR A 38 -0.27 29.90 -3.34
C TYR A 38 -1.77 29.61 -3.47
N VAL A 39 -2.20 28.53 -2.83
CA VAL A 39 -3.52 27.91 -3.02
C VAL A 39 -4.21 27.72 -1.67
N SER A 40 -5.52 27.92 -1.62
CA SER A 40 -6.32 27.64 -0.42
C SER A 40 -6.35 26.13 -0.16
N LEU A 41 -6.44 25.75 1.12
CA LEU A 41 -6.47 24.34 1.50
C LEU A 41 -7.58 23.55 0.80
N GLU A 42 -8.77 24.11 0.66
CA GLU A 42 -9.88 23.43 0.00
C GLU A 42 -9.67 23.27 -1.51
N HIS A 43 -9.04 24.24 -2.17
CA HIS A 43 -8.65 24.10 -3.59
C HIS A 43 -7.51 23.10 -3.78
N TYR A 44 -6.54 23.08 -2.87
CA TYR A 44 -5.44 22.11 -2.87
C TYR A 44 -5.97 20.67 -2.79
N LEU A 45 -6.95 20.43 -1.91
CA LEU A 45 -7.51 19.10 -1.69
C LEU A 45 -8.28 18.55 -2.89
N ARG A 46 -8.85 19.40 -3.77
CA ARG A 46 -9.58 18.93 -4.97
C ARG A 46 -8.73 18.10 -5.91
N ASP A 47 -7.46 18.48 -6.10
CA ASP A 47 -6.51 17.71 -6.92
C ASP A 47 -5.84 16.59 -6.12
N VAL A 48 -5.48 16.83 -4.85
CA VAL A 48 -4.87 15.78 -4.02
C VAL A 48 -5.78 14.56 -3.90
N LEU A 49 -7.09 14.76 -3.70
CA LEU A 49 -7.99 13.66 -3.40
C LEU A 49 -8.06 12.63 -4.52
N SER A 50 -8.16 13.08 -5.78
CA SER A 50 -8.27 12.20 -6.96
C SER A 50 -6.96 11.53 -7.34
N ARG A 51 -5.83 12.14 -6.97
CA ARG A 51 -4.48 11.61 -7.16
C ARG A 51 -4.19 10.46 -6.20
N GLU A 52 -4.80 10.52 -5.02
CA GLU A 52 -4.63 9.52 -3.97
C GLU A 52 -5.70 8.44 -4.05
N MET A 53 -6.95 8.78 -4.37
CA MET A 53 -8.07 7.87 -4.41
C MET A 53 -8.88 8.05 -5.70
N SER A 54 -9.26 6.94 -6.34
CA SER A 54 -10.03 7.02 -7.58
C SER A 54 -11.37 7.74 -7.36
N PRO A 55 -11.78 8.68 -8.23
CA PRO A 55 -13.08 9.35 -8.14
C PRO A 55 -14.30 8.42 -8.18
N GLY A 56 -14.12 7.17 -8.63
CA GLY A 56 -15.16 6.15 -8.63
C GLY A 56 -15.35 5.41 -7.29
N TYR A 57 -14.57 5.75 -6.26
CA TYR A 57 -14.76 5.16 -4.93
C TYR A 57 -16.03 5.70 -4.28
N PRO A 58 -16.64 4.96 -3.33
CA PRO A 58 -17.83 5.41 -2.63
C PRO A 58 -17.61 6.74 -1.91
N ALA A 59 -18.67 7.56 -1.83
CA ALA A 59 -18.60 8.90 -1.25
C ALA A 59 -18.01 8.91 0.18
N GLU A 60 -18.36 7.92 1.02
CA GLU A 60 -17.84 7.84 2.39
C GLU A 60 -16.33 7.55 2.45
N ALA A 61 -15.78 6.78 1.50
CA ALA A 61 -14.34 6.58 1.39
C ALA A 61 -13.63 7.86 0.93
N LEU A 62 -14.21 8.57 -0.04
CA LEU A 62 -13.69 9.87 -0.51
C LEU A 62 -13.71 10.92 0.60
N LYS A 63 -14.77 10.97 1.41
CA LYS A 63 -14.87 11.85 2.60
C LYS A 63 -13.80 11.52 3.64
N ALA A 64 -13.58 10.23 3.94
CA ALA A 64 -12.53 9.81 4.87
C ALA A 64 -11.14 10.22 4.36
N GLN A 65 -10.89 10.06 3.06
CA GLN A 65 -9.65 10.51 2.44
C GLN A 65 -9.51 12.04 2.48
N ALA A 66 -10.60 12.81 2.34
CA ALA A 66 -10.56 14.27 2.38
C ALA A 66 -10.18 14.79 3.77
N VAL A 67 -10.81 14.29 4.83
CA VAL A 67 -10.45 14.63 6.22
C VAL A 67 -9.01 14.23 6.54
N THR A 68 -8.61 13.03 6.12
CA THR A 68 -7.24 12.53 6.31
C THR A 68 -6.21 13.44 5.62
N ALA A 69 -6.42 13.73 4.33
CA ALA A 69 -5.53 14.56 3.53
C ALA A 69 -5.47 16.00 4.05
N ARG A 70 -6.60 16.57 4.48
CA ARG A 70 -6.67 17.90 5.09
C ARG A 70 -5.81 17.98 6.35
N SER A 71 -5.92 16.97 7.21
CA SER A 71 -5.19 16.92 8.48
C SER A 71 -3.69 16.76 8.25
N TYR A 72 -3.29 15.92 7.28
CA TYR A 72 -1.89 15.81 6.85
C TYR A 72 -1.34 17.15 6.37
N ALA A 73 -2.05 17.82 5.46
CA ALA A 73 -1.61 19.08 4.87
C ALA A 73 -1.41 20.17 5.93
N LEU A 74 -2.35 20.29 6.88
CA LEU A 74 -2.28 21.27 7.96
C LEU A 74 -1.15 20.96 8.96
N ASP A 75 -0.99 19.70 9.36
CA ASP A 75 0.07 19.30 10.31
C ASP A 75 1.49 19.45 9.71
N ASN A 76 1.60 19.37 8.38
CA ASN A 76 2.87 19.46 7.65
C ASN A 76 3.13 20.86 7.06
N LEU A 77 2.37 21.90 7.44
CA LEU A 77 2.69 23.27 7.03
C LEU A 77 4.10 23.67 7.50
N GLY A 78 4.83 24.41 6.68
CA GLY A 78 6.21 24.80 6.95
C GLY A 78 7.26 23.69 6.84
N LYS A 79 6.91 22.46 6.45
CA LYS A 79 7.84 21.33 6.30
C LYS A 79 9.02 21.64 5.38
N HIS A 80 8.80 22.44 4.35
CA HIS A 80 9.83 22.91 3.43
C HIS A 80 10.18 24.40 3.61
N SER A 81 9.98 24.96 4.80
CA SER A 81 10.25 26.37 5.13
C SER A 81 11.66 26.84 4.73
N ARG A 82 12.66 25.95 4.79
CA ARG A 82 14.02 26.20 4.28
C ARG A 82 14.05 26.64 2.81
N TYR A 83 13.12 26.14 2.00
CA TYR A 83 12.97 26.42 0.57
C TYR A 83 11.87 27.46 0.29
N GLY A 84 11.24 28.00 1.33
CA GLY A 84 10.23 29.06 1.23
C GLY A 84 8.82 28.59 0.90
N PHE A 85 8.52 27.28 0.94
CA PHE A 85 7.17 26.73 0.71
C PHE A 85 6.79 25.70 1.77
N ASP A 86 5.49 25.41 1.91
CA ASP A 86 4.98 24.51 2.93
C ASP A 86 5.10 23.03 2.53
N LEU A 87 4.47 22.66 1.41
CA LEU A 87 4.34 21.29 0.92
C LEU A 87 4.89 21.16 -0.51
N CYS A 88 5.53 20.03 -0.83
CA CYS A 88 5.96 19.74 -2.21
C CYS A 88 4.85 19.04 -3.02
N SER A 89 4.90 19.16 -4.34
CA SER A 89 3.92 18.58 -5.28
C SER A 89 4.11 17.08 -5.58
N SER A 90 5.07 16.42 -4.95
CA SER A 90 5.37 15.00 -5.15
C SER A 90 4.89 14.15 -3.97
N THR A 91 5.00 12.83 -4.11
CA THR A 91 4.68 11.84 -3.07
C THR A 91 5.50 11.97 -1.78
N CYS A 92 6.47 12.89 -1.71
CA CYS A 92 7.14 13.24 -0.45
C CYS A 92 6.20 14.00 0.53
N CYS A 93 5.20 14.72 0.00
CA CYS A 93 4.09 15.27 0.78
C CYS A 93 2.79 14.61 0.30
N GLN A 94 2.11 15.23 -0.66
CA GLN A 94 0.96 14.66 -1.35
C GLN A 94 1.05 15.06 -2.82
N MET A 95 0.58 14.20 -3.72
CA MET A 95 0.68 14.47 -5.14
C MET A 95 -0.26 15.62 -5.53
N TYR A 96 0.31 16.72 -6.01
CA TYR A 96 -0.43 17.91 -6.44
C TYR A 96 0.06 18.39 -7.80
N THR A 97 -0.85 18.61 -8.75
CA THR A 97 -0.53 18.87 -10.15
C THR A 97 -1.22 20.08 -10.75
N GLY A 98 -2.10 20.75 -10.01
CA GLY A 98 -2.90 21.88 -10.50
C GLY A 98 -4.37 21.48 -10.62
N THR A 99 -5.02 21.84 -11.72
CA THR A 99 -6.46 21.57 -11.95
C THR A 99 -6.73 20.30 -12.77
N ASP A 100 -5.69 19.60 -13.22
CA ASP A 100 -5.79 18.52 -14.20
C ASP A 100 -6.47 17.24 -13.65
N ALA A 101 -6.60 17.11 -12.33
CA ALA A 101 -7.22 15.96 -11.69
C ALA A 101 -8.42 16.36 -10.80
N GLU A 102 -9.17 17.40 -11.13
CA GLU A 102 -10.38 17.74 -10.37
C GLU A 102 -11.60 17.00 -10.93
N TYR A 103 -12.39 16.38 -10.05
CA TYR A 103 -13.58 15.61 -10.42
C TYR A 103 -14.76 15.96 -9.50
N PRO A 104 -16.01 16.00 -10.00
CA PRO A 104 -17.17 16.35 -9.18
C PRO A 104 -17.31 15.50 -7.91
N GLN A 105 -17.05 14.20 -7.99
CA GLN A 105 -17.16 13.27 -6.87
C GLN A 105 -16.18 13.57 -5.74
N THR A 106 -14.93 13.90 -6.11
CA THR A 106 -13.90 14.24 -5.13
C THR A 106 -14.14 15.63 -4.54
N ASP A 107 -14.62 16.57 -5.36
CA ASP A 107 -14.96 17.93 -4.94
C ASP A 107 -16.14 17.93 -3.97
N GLU A 108 -17.19 17.15 -4.24
CA GLU A 108 -18.33 16.96 -3.34
C GLU A 108 -17.90 16.38 -1.99
N ALA A 109 -16.95 15.44 -1.97
CA ALA A 109 -16.41 14.88 -0.73
C ALA A 109 -15.60 15.92 0.07
N CYS A 110 -14.78 16.73 -0.61
CA CYS A 110 -14.06 17.85 0.02
C CYS A 110 -15.04 18.86 0.62
N LEU A 111 -16.07 19.25 -0.13
CA LEU A 111 -17.10 20.19 0.31
C LEU A 111 -17.92 19.65 1.49
N ALA A 112 -18.31 18.38 1.45
CA ALA A 112 -19.10 17.74 2.50
C ALA A 112 -18.36 17.59 3.83
N THR A 113 -17.02 17.61 3.79
CA THR A 113 -16.13 17.51 4.97
C THR A 113 -15.33 18.79 5.18
N ARG A 114 -15.79 19.92 4.61
CA ARG A 114 -15.05 21.18 4.63
C ARG A 114 -14.73 21.59 6.07
N GLY A 115 -13.45 21.84 6.34
CA GLY A 115 -12.96 22.23 7.67
C GLY A 115 -12.83 21.08 8.67
N GLU A 116 -13.29 19.86 8.37
CA GLU A 116 -13.12 18.72 9.27
C GLU A 116 -11.70 18.15 9.23
N ILE A 117 -11.14 17.93 10.42
CA ILE A 117 -9.79 17.40 10.64
C ILE A 117 -9.80 16.27 11.67
N LEU A 118 -8.72 15.49 11.67
CA LEU A 118 -8.40 14.52 12.70
C LEU A 118 -7.73 15.24 13.87
N ALA A 119 -8.24 15.01 15.07
CA ALA A 119 -7.65 15.47 16.30
C ALA A 119 -7.40 14.31 17.28
N TYR A 120 -6.41 14.47 18.14
CA TYR A 120 -6.13 13.59 19.27
C TYR A 120 -5.78 14.46 20.47
N ASP A 121 -6.43 14.22 21.62
CA ASP A 121 -6.28 15.07 22.82
C ASP A 121 -6.52 16.57 22.49
N GLY A 122 -7.59 16.84 21.73
CA GLY A 122 -7.99 18.19 21.30
C GLY A 122 -7.04 18.88 20.31
N LYS A 123 -5.98 18.22 19.84
CA LYS A 123 -4.98 18.81 18.94
C LYS A 123 -5.05 18.18 17.56
N LEU A 124 -4.86 19.01 16.52
CA LEU A 124 -4.65 18.54 15.15
C LEU A 124 -3.57 17.46 15.10
N VAL A 125 -3.84 16.40 14.33
CA VAL A 125 -2.87 15.33 14.07
C VAL A 125 -2.79 14.96 12.59
N ALA A 126 -1.61 14.53 12.13
CA ALA A 126 -1.41 14.08 10.76
C ALA A 126 -2.22 12.81 10.42
N GLY A 127 -2.96 12.87 9.31
CA GLY A 127 -3.63 11.71 8.72
C GLY A 127 -2.74 10.97 7.72
N TYR A 128 -2.17 9.83 8.11
CA TYR A 128 -1.37 8.99 7.21
C TYR A 128 -2.22 7.91 6.53
N TYR A 129 -2.01 7.68 5.25
CA TYR A 129 -2.77 6.71 4.46
C TYR A 129 -1.89 6.00 3.44
N PHE A 130 -2.36 4.84 2.99
CA PHE A 130 -1.62 4.00 2.05
C PHE A 130 -2.55 3.07 1.27
N ALA A 131 -2.05 2.35 0.26
CA ALA A 131 -2.93 1.69 -0.70
C ALA A 131 -3.61 0.41 -0.17
N TYR A 132 -2.84 -0.58 0.31
CA TYR A 132 -3.36 -1.90 0.73
C TYR A 132 -2.67 -2.39 2.01
N SER A 133 -3.44 -2.75 3.04
CA SER A 133 -2.94 -3.28 4.34
C SER A 133 -2.30 -4.66 4.24
N GLY A 134 -2.83 -5.53 3.40
CA GLY A 134 -2.51 -6.95 3.50
C GLY A 134 -3.02 -7.58 4.80
N GLY A 135 -4.10 -7.04 5.37
CA GLY A 135 -4.82 -7.60 6.53
C GLY A 135 -4.47 -6.99 7.88
N TYR A 136 -3.44 -6.14 7.97
CA TYR A 136 -3.09 -5.41 9.20
C TYR A 136 -2.50 -4.03 8.85
N THR A 137 -2.80 -3.02 9.67
CA THR A 137 -1.99 -1.78 9.69
C THR A 137 -0.78 -1.95 10.62
N GLN A 138 0.13 -0.98 10.62
CA GLN A 138 1.38 -0.97 11.38
C GLN A 138 1.35 0.10 12.46
N ASN A 139 2.02 -0.14 13.59
CA ASN A 139 2.30 0.93 14.54
C ASN A 139 3.27 1.93 13.88
N SER A 140 3.13 3.21 14.25
CA SER A 140 4.04 4.26 13.79
C SER A 140 5.52 3.94 14.07
N GLU A 141 5.86 3.44 15.26
CA GLU A 141 7.25 3.08 15.62
C GLU A 141 7.78 1.84 14.89
N ASP A 142 6.92 1.03 14.28
CA ASP A 142 7.33 -0.14 13.50
C ASP A 142 7.76 0.24 12.07
N VAL A 143 7.45 1.47 11.65
CA VAL A 143 7.76 2.02 10.33
C VAL A 143 8.73 3.19 10.43
N TRP A 144 8.54 4.07 11.42
CA TRP A 144 9.32 5.28 11.67
C TRP A 144 10.01 5.22 13.05
N THR A 145 10.42 6.37 13.58
CA THR A 145 11.18 6.46 14.83
C THR A 145 10.30 6.65 16.05
N SER A 146 9.31 7.53 15.94
CA SER A 146 8.48 7.93 17.08
C SER A 146 7.24 7.07 17.18
N SER A 147 6.86 6.79 18.44
CA SER A 147 5.55 6.23 18.74
C SER A 147 4.51 7.34 18.76
N VAL A 148 3.37 7.09 18.12
CA VAL A 148 2.28 8.04 17.94
C VAL A 148 0.97 7.36 18.32
N ASP A 149 0.29 7.89 19.34
CA ASP A 149 -0.76 7.20 20.09
C ASP A 149 -1.98 6.83 19.27
N TYR A 150 -2.34 7.65 18.28
CA TYR A 150 -3.44 7.38 17.37
C TYR A 150 -3.06 6.54 16.14
N LEU A 151 -1.77 6.20 15.95
CA LEU A 151 -1.27 5.40 14.82
C LEU A 151 -0.82 4.01 15.30
N ARG A 152 -1.82 3.17 15.56
CA ARG A 152 -1.66 1.82 16.10
C ARG A 152 -2.06 0.76 15.10
N SER A 153 -1.41 -0.39 15.21
CA SER A 153 -1.72 -1.57 14.40
C SER A 153 -3.13 -2.06 14.72
N VAL A 154 -3.98 -2.12 13.70
CA VAL A 154 -5.30 -2.73 13.75
C VAL A 154 -5.35 -3.92 12.79
N GLN A 155 -6.03 -4.99 13.20
CA GLN A 155 -6.38 -6.06 12.28
C GLN A 155 -7.40 -5.50 11.29
N ASP A 156 -7.11 -5.59 9.99
CA ASP A 156 -7.94 -5.02 8.94
C ASP A 156 -8.78 -6.11 8.28
N GLY A 157 -9.98 -6.33 8.82
CA GLY A 157 -10.94 -7.32 8.31
C GLY A 157 -11.60 -6.94 6.99
N PHE A 158 -11.39 -5.71 6.51
CA PHE A 158 -11.94 -5.18 5.27
C PHE A 158 -10.92 -5.20 4.11
N ALA A 159 -9.70 -5.66 4.38
CA ALA A 159 -8.62 -5.69 3.42
C ALA A 159 -8.97 -6.61 2.24
N PRO A 160 -9.05 -6.09 1.00
CA PRO A 160 -9.11 -6.97 -0.15
C PRO A 160 -7.76 -7.68 -0.34
N ASP A 161 -7.82 -8.87 -0.93
CA ASP A 161 -6.62 -9.62 -1.29
C ASP A 161 -5.78 -8.85 -2.31
N TYR A 162 -4.54 -8.58 -1.93
CA TYR A 162 -3.55 -7.95 -2.81
C TYR A 162 -2.21 -8.63 -2.61
N PHE A 163 -1.90 -9.57 -3.49
CA PHE A 163 -0.63 -10.29 -3.49
C PHE A 163 0.34 -9.73 -4.52
N TRP A 164 1.63 -9.82 -4.21
CA TRP A 164 2.70 -9.44 -5.12
C TRP A 164 3.87 -10.40 -5.01
N THR A 165 4.61 -10.51 -6.12
CA THR A 165 5.87 -11.24 -6.17
C THR A 165 6.98 -10.32 -6.66
N ALA A 166 8.19 -10.59 -6.21
CA ALA A 166 9.39 -9.93 -6.70
C ALA A 166 10.58 -10.90 -6.67
N GLN A 167 11.60 -10.61 -7.47
CA GLN A 167 12.86 -11.33 -7.45
C GLN A 167 14.00 -10.32 -7.54
N LEU A 168 15.05 -10.56 -6.77
CA LEU A 168 16.27 -9.73 -6.79
C LEU A 168 17.49 -10.64 -6.74
N SER A 169 18.34 -10.55 -7.76
CA SER A 169 19.68 -11.15 -7.74
C SER A 169 20.56 -10.48 -6.69
N PHE A 170 21.57 -11.20 -6.18
CA PHE A 170 22.56 -10.61 -5.26
C PHE A 170 23.25 -9.37 -5.85
N SER A 171 23.48 -9.33 -7.17
CA SER A 171 24.00 -8.15 -7.85
C SER A 171 23.04 -6.95 -7.77
N GLU A 172 21.74 -7.17 -7.93
CA GLU A 172 20.74 -6.09 -7.83
C GLU A 172 20.57 -5.61 -6.39
N ILE A 173 20.54 -6.53 -5.41
CA ILE A 173 20.51 -6.17 -3.98
C ILE A 173 21.74 -5.34 -3.64
N ARG A 174 22.92 -5.77 -4.09
CA ARG A 174 24.16 -5.03 -3.86
C ARG A 174 24.10 -3.62 -4.45
N ALA A 175 23.73 -3.47 -5.72
CA ALA A 175 23.65 -2.16 -6.37
C ALA A 175 22.65 -1.23 -5.67
N LYS A 176 21.51 -1.77 -5.22
CA LYS A 176 20.50 -1.03 -4.45
C LYS A 176 21.02 -0.59 -3.07
N LEU A 177 21.76 -1.45 -2.38
CA LEU A 177 22.41 -1.11 -1.11
C LEU A 177 23.51 -0.07 -1.27
N GLU A 178 24.34 -0.18 -2.32
CA GLU A 178 25.37 0.81 -2.68
C GLU A 178 24.74 2.18 -2.96
N ALA A 179 23.63 2.22 -3.70
CA ALA A 179 22.86 3.44 -3.94
C ALA A 179 22.23 4.03 -2.65
N ALA A 180 21.94 3.18 -1.66
CA ALA A 180 21.45 3.59 -0.34
C ALA A 180 22.58 3.96 0.65
N GLY A 181 23.84 3.93 0.22
CA GLY A 181 25.00 4.36 1.02
C GLY A 181 25.71 3.27 1.82
N TYR A 182 25.45 1.99 1.53
CA TYR A 182 26.15 0.84 2.13
C TYR A 182 27.27 0.34 1.21
N ASP A 183 28.26 -0.38 1.75
CA ASP A 183 29.30 -1.10 1.00
C ASP A 183 29.39 -2.56 1.49
N PRO A 184 28.38 -3.41 1.20
CA PRO A 184 28.37 -4.81 1.63
C PRO A 184 29.55 -5.63 1.04
N GLY A 185 30.18 -5.17 -0.04
CA GLY A 185 31.08 -5.99 -0.83
C GLY A 185 30.33 -7.10 -1.57
N THR A 186 30.86 -8.32 -1.59
CA THR A 186 30.17 -9.47 -2.17
C THR A 186 29.11 -9.97 -1.19
N ILE A 187 27.85 -10.03 -1.60
CA ILE A 187 26.78 -10.59 -0.78
C ILE A 187 27.00 -12.10 -0.61
N LEU A 188 27.01 -12.54 0.65
CA LEU A 188 27.17 -13.92 1.09
C LEU A 188 25.82 -14.55 1.44
N SER A 189 24.95 -13.81 2.12
CA SER A 189 23.61 -14.30 2.46
C SER A 189 22.57 -13.18 2.61
N VAL A 190 21.30 -13.55 2.43
CA VAL A 190 20.14 -12.68 2.71
C VAL A 190 19.14 -13.48 3.53
N ARG A 191 18.61 -12.91 4.60
CA ARG A 191 17.60 -13.55 5.46
C ARG A 191 16.71 -12.57 6.18
N VAL A 192 15.53 -13.03 6.59
CA VAL A 192 14.72 -12.31 7.58
C VAL A 192 15.43 -12.37 8.93
N GLY A 193 15.65 -11.21 9.54
CA GLY A 193 16.28 -11.08 10.85
C GLY A 193 15.30 -11.21 12.00
N SER A 194 14.13 -10.56 11.87
CA SER A 194 13.05 -10.62 12.84
C SER A 194 11.72 -10.20 12.23
N ARG A 195 10.62 -10.58 12.89
CA ARG A 195 9.25 -10.22 12.53
C ARG A 195 8.54 -9.52 13.70
N LEU A 196 7.59 -8.67 13.37
CA LEU A 196 6.66 -8.05 14.31
C LEU A 196 5.56 -9.04 14.73
N ALA A 197 4.80 -8.68 15.76
CA ALA A 197 3.68 -9.50 16.26
C ALA A 197 2.63 -9.80 15.17
N ASN A 198 2.43 -8.89 14.23
CA ASN A 198 1.53 -9.08 13.09
C ASN A 198 2.18 -9.82 11.90
N ALA A 199 3.33 -10.46 12.10
CA ALA A 199 4.11 -11.20 11.10
C ALA A 199 4.79 -10.36 10.00
N SER A 200 4.71 -9.04 10.02
CA SER A 200 5.49 -8.19 9.11
C SER A 200 7.00 -8.30 9.40
N VAL A 201 7.84 -8.19 8.37
CA VAL A 201 9.30 -8.21 8.50
C VAL A 201 9.77 -6.94 9.21
N ALA A 202 10.35 -7.09 10.39
CA ALA A 202 10.91 -5.98 11.17
C ALA A 202 12.35 -5.64 10.73
N ALA A 203 13.13 -6.67 10.39
CA ALA A 203 14.49 -6.53 9.91
C ALA A 203 14.82 -7.54 8.82
N LEU A 204 15.51 -7.07 7.78
CA LEU A 204 16.16 -7.88 6.75
C LEU A 204 17.67 -7.76 6.92
N ILE A 205 18.37 -8.89 6.94
CA ILE A 205 19.82 -8.94 7.14
C ILE A 205 20.46 -9.41 5.84
N VAL A 206 21.41 -8.60 5.35
CA VAL A 206 22.25 -8.90 4.18
C VAL A 206 23.69 -9.01 4.66
N GLU A 207 24.22 -10.23 4.71
CA GLU A 207 25.60 -10.48 5.08
C GLU A 207 26.48 -10.32 3.84
N GLY A 208 27.36 -9.33 3.85
CA GLY A 208 28.35 -9.10 2.81
C GLY A 208 29.76 -9.42 3.28
N SER A 209 30.69 -9.54 2.33
CA SER A 209 32.10 -9.82 2.61
C SER A 209 32.83 -8.70 3.35
N LYS A 210 32.30 -7.48 3.33
CA LYS A 210 32.88 -6.31 3.99
C LYS A 210 32.10 -5.86 5.22
N GLU A 211 30.77 -5.86 5.14
CA GLU A 211 29.88 -5.52 6.24
C GLU A 211 28.58 -6.33 6.20
N THR A 212 27.92 -6.41 7.34
CA THR A 212 26.55 -6.91 7.45
C THR A 212 25.58 -5.73 7.48
N VAL A 213 24.75 -5.61 6.45
CA VAL A 213 23.73 -4.56 6.37
C VAL A 213 22.44 -5.05 7.01
N THR A 214 21.98 -4.34 8.03
CA THR A 214 20.66 -4.55 8.64
C THR A 214 19.70 -3.46 8.18
N LEU A 215 18.75 -3.82 7.31
CA LEU A 215 17.65 -2.98 6.92
C LEU A 215 16.49 -3.20 7.89
N SER A 216 16.03 -2.13 8.54
CA SER A 216 14.97 -2.19 9.54
C SER A 216 13.76 -1.38 9.09
N LYS A 217 12.55 -1.82 9.44
CA LYS A 217 11.31 -1.04 9.22
C LYS A 217 11.13 -0.67 7.73
N GLU A 218 10.77 0.57 7.43
CA GLU A 218 10.60 1.10 6.07
C GLU A 218 11.89 1.07 5.22
N ARG A 219 13.09 0.99 5.83
CA ARG A 219 14.36 0.84 5.08
C ARG A 219 14.42 -0.47 4.30
N VAL A 220 13.70 -1.51 4.71
CA VAL A 220 13.59 -2.76 3.93
C VAL A 220 13.02 -2.49 2.53
N ARG A 221 11.98 -1.66 2.45
CA ARG A 221 11.31 -1.31 1.19
C ARG A 221 12.07 -0.25 0.42
N THR A 222 12.42 0.84 1.08
CA THR A 222 13.00 2.02 0.43
C THR A 222 14.41 1.76 -0.10
N ALA A 223 15.25 1.00 0.61
CA ALA A 223 16.58 0.64 0.12
C ALA A 223 16.53 -0.37 -1.04
N LEU A 224 15.59 -1.31 -1.04
CA LEU A 224 15.44 -2.30 -2.11
C LEU A 224 14.51 -1.85 -3.26
N GLY A 225 13.90 -0.66 -3.13
CA GLY A 225 12.93 -0.08 -4.05
C GLY A 225 11.48 -0.37 -3.64
N ALA A 226 10.76 0.68 -3.25
CA ALA A 226 9.41 0.57 -2.69
C ALA A 226 8.32 0.08 -3.67
N SER A 227 8.59 0.09 -4.97
CA SER A 227 7.73 -0.49 -6.00
C SER A 227 8.02 -1.99 -6.24
N THR A 228 9.23 -2.45 -5.92
CA THR A 228 9.65 -3.85 -5.97
C THR A 228 9.23 -4.57 -4.69
N ILE A 229 9.64 -4.03 -3.54
CA ILE A 229 9.23 -4.51 -2.22
C ILE A 229 8.06 -3.63 -1.75
N ARG A 230 6.86 -4.04 -2.14
CA ARG A 230 5.65 -3.19 -2.05
C ARG A 230 5.15 -3.00 -0.63
N SER A 231 5.43 -3.94 0.26
CA SER A 231 5.15 -3.87 1.70
C SER A 231 6.24 -4.61 2.48
N VAL A 232 6.26 -4.48 3.81
CA VAL A 232 7.11 -5.30 4.69
C VAL A 232 6.45 -6.65 5.05
N ARG A 233 5.26 -6.92 4.51
CA ARG A 233 4.51 -8.14 4.77
C ARG A 233 4.79 -9.15 3.66
N PHE A 234 5.93 -9.81 3.76
CA PHE A 234 6.38 -10.81 2.80
C PHE A 234 7.09 -12.01 3.44
N SER A 235 7.13 -13.11 2.70
CA SER A 235 8.10 -14.20 2.83
C SER A 235 9.18 -14.05 1.77
N MET A 236 10.36 -14.59 2.07
CA MET A 236 11.45 -14.70 1.12
C MET A 236 12.12 -16.07 1.20
N GLY A 237 12.78 -16.44 0.10
CA GLY A 237 13.54 -17.68 0.00
C GLY A 237 14.44 -17.69 -1.23
N GLY A 238 15.15 -18.81 -1.42
CA GLY A 238 15.97 -19.06 -2.60
C GLY A 238 15.10 -19.33 -3.83
N GLN A 239 15.67 -19.97 -4.85
CA GLN A 239 14.85 -20.52 -5.93
C GLN A 239 13.69 -21.30 -5.30
N PRO A 240 12.44 -20.97 -5.63
CA PRO A 240 11.32 -21.73 -5.11
C PRO A 240 11.52 -23.17 -5.58
N GLU A 241 11.78 -24.08 -4.64
CA GLU A 241 11.62 -25.51 -4.90
C GLU A 241 10.19 -25.67 -5.41
N PRO A 242 9.97 -26.29 -6.58
CA PRO A 242 8.61 -26.45 -7.10
C PRO A 242 7.81 -27.21 -6.05
N ALA A 243 6.90 -26.50 -5.39
CA ALA A 243 5.87 -27.09 -4.56
C ALA A 243 4.91 -27.80 -5.52
N ILE A 244 5.27 -29.03 -5.88
CA ILE A 244 4.61 -29.85 -6.90
C ILE A 244 4.82 -29.27 -8.32
N ASP A 245 5.67 -29.94 -9.10
CA ASP A 245 5.78 -29.75 -10.55
C ASP A 245 4.51 -30.29 -11.23
N ILE A 246 3.47 -29.46 -11.34
CA ILE A 246 2.46 -29.65 -12.39
C ILE A 246 3.02 -28.94 -13.62
N ASP A 247 3.77 -29.71 -14.42
CA ASP A 247 4.35 -29.30 -15.70
C ASP A 247 3.34 -28.45 -16.50
N ARG A 248 3.56 -27.12 -16.51
CA ARG A 248 2.71 -26.15 -17.22
C ARG A 248 3.04 -26.10 -18.71
N GLY A 249 3.02 -27.27 -19.35
CA GLY A 249 2.83 -27.40 -20.79
C GLY A 249 1.35 -27.35 -21.20
N GLN A 250 0.42 -27.76 -20.32
CA GLN A 250 -1.03 -27.76 -20.59
C GLN A 250 -1.80 -27.60 -19.27
N SER A 251 -2.81 -26.72 -19.27
CA SER A 251 -3.70 -26.47 -18.13
C SER A 251 -4.43 -27.75 -17.68
N GLY A 252 -4.02 -28.38 -16.57
CA GLY A 252 -4.77 -29.49 -15.98
C GLY A 252 -4.07 -30.16 -14.80
N ILE A 253 -4.88 -30.65 -13.86
CA ILE A 253 -4.44 -31.59 -12.81
C ILE A 253 -4.18 -32.94 -13.51
N ALA A 254 -2.98 -33.50 -13.39
CA ALA A 254 -2.66 -34.81 -13.97
C ALA A 254 -3.04 -35.93 -12.98
N LEU A 255 -3.78 -36.94 -13.44
CA LEU A 255 -3.95 -38.19 -12.70
C LEU A 255 -2.86 -39.19 -13.10
N TRP A 256 -2.22 -39.81 -12.11
CA TRP A 256 -1.17 -40.80 -12.32
C TRP A 256 -1.72 -42.22 -12.15
N SER A 257 -1.42 -43.09 -13.11
CA SER A 257 -1.53 -44.54 -12.97
C SER A 257 -0.13 -45.17 -12.92
N ALA A 258 -0.02 -46.40 -12.45
CA ALA A 258 1.26 -47.14 -12.41
C ALA A 258 1.94 -47.29 -13.78
N THR A 259 1.24 -46.99 -14.88
CA THR A 259 1.71 -47.10 -16.26
C THR A 259 1.96 -45.76 -16.96
N GLY A 260 1.75 -44.62 -16.29
CA GLY A 260 2.03 -43.29 -16.83
C GLY A 260 1.00 -42.21 -16.43
N ALA A 261 1.33 -40.96 -16.77
CA ALA A 261 0.51 -39.77 -16.53
C ALA A 261 -0.29 -39.37 -17.78
N ALA A 262 -1.52 -38.89 -17.60
CA ALA A 262 -2.34 -38.30 -18.66
C ALA A 262 -2.90 -36.94 -18.20
N ALA A 263 -2.96 -35.97 -19.11
CA ALA A 263 -3.60 -34.67 -18.85
C ALA A 263 -5.11 -34.85 -18.68
N ALA A 264 -5.71 -34.16 -17.70
CA ALA A 264 -7.16 -34.16 -17.54
C ALA A 264 -7.84 -33.53 -18.74
N ALA A 265 -8.71 -34.27 -19.42
CA ALA A 265 -9.67 -33.72 -20.36
C ALA A 265 -10.71 -32.86 -19.60
N GLU A 266 -11.51 -32.07 -20.34
CA GLU A 266 -12.61 -31.24 -19.79
C GLU A 266 -13.57 -32.03 -18.87
N THR A 267 -13.62 -33.35 -19.04
CA THR A 267 -14.37 -34.28 -18.20
C THR A 267 -13.52 -35.45 -17.71
N LEU A 268 -13.70 -35.82 -16.45
CA LEU A 268 -13.16 -37.03 -15.85
C LEU A 268 -14.19 -38.14 -15.95
N THR A 269 -13.85 -39.26 -16.60
CA THR A 269 -14.75 -40.41 -16.71
C THR A 269 -14.32 -41.52 -15.78
N LEU A 270 -15.18 -41.88 -14.83
CA LEU A 270 -15.01 -43.00 -13.92
C LEU A 270 -15.82 -44.18 -14.45
N GLN A 271 -15.16 -45.29 -14.76
CA GLN A 271 -15.82 -46.52 -15.20
C GLN A 271 -15.68 -47.60 -14.13
N ASN A 272 -16.80 -48.21 -13.73
CA ASN A 272 -16.80 -49.31 -12.78
C ASN A 272 -16.42 -50.64 -13.45
N ALA A 273 -16.18 -51.68 -12.64
CA ALA A 273 -15.74 -52.99 -13.13
C ALA A 273 -16.78 -53.72 -14.02
N SER A 274 -18.06 -53.31 -13.96
CA SER A 274 -19.13 -53.78 -14.84
C SER A 274 -19.20 -53.01 -16.17
N GLY A 275 -18.35 -52.01 -16.37
CA GLY A 275 -18.29 -51.22 -17.60
C GLY A 275 -19.22 -50.01 -17.65
N GLU A 276 -19.94 -49.69 -16.58
CA GLU A 276 -20.73 -48.46 -16.50
C GLU A 276 -19.83 -47.27 -16.22
N ALA A 277 -19.96 -46.21 -17.01
CA ALA A 277 -19.15 -45.01 -16.93
C ALA A 277 -19.97 -43.80 -16.48
N SER A 278 -19.39 -42.94 -15.64
CA SER A 278 -19.93 -41.64 -15.25
C SER A 278 -18.88 -40.56 -15.49
N SER A 279 -19.26 -39.48 -16.16
CA SER A 279 -18.36 -38.37 -16.49
C SER A 279 -18.70 -37.14 -15.66
N LEU A 280 -17.68 -36.52 -15.07
CA LEU A 280 -17.79 -35.29 -14.27
C LEU A 280 -16.91 -34.20 -14.88
N PRO A 281 -17.32 -32.92 -14.85
CA PRO A 281 -16.43 -31.82 -15.23
C PRO A 281 -15.17 -31.82 -14.37
N ALA A 282 -14.00 -31.56 -14.96
CA ALA A 282 -12.75 -31.47 -14.20
C ALA A 282 -12.76 -30.31 -13.17
N THR A 283 -13.64 -29.33 -13.34
CA THR A 283 -13.85 -28.20 -12.42
C THR A 283 -14.47 -28.59 -11.08
N ASP A 284 -15.13 -29.74 -11.01
CA ASP A 284 -15.81 -30.21 -9.80
C ASP A 284 -14.89 -31.11 -8.94
N LEU A 285 -13.60 -31.19 -9.29
CA LEU A 285 -12.63 -31.99 -8.56
C LEU A 285 -12.28 -31.32 -7.23
N VAL A 286 -12.51 -32.05 -6.14
CA VAL A 286 -12.22 -31.68 -4.76
C VAL A 286 -11.25 -32.69 -4.13
N ILE A 287 -10.32 -32.23 -3.29
CA ILE A 287 -9.45 -33.08 -2.49
C ILE A 287 -10.03 -33.18 -1.08
N TRP A 288 -10.21 -34.39 -0.57
CA TRP A 288 -10.51 -34.59 0.85
C TRP A 288 -9.21 -34.63 1.65
N ASP A 289 -8.99 -33.65 2.53
CA ASP A 289 -7.76 -33.56 3.33
C ASP A 289 -7.80 -34.41 4.62
N GLY A 290 -8.90 -35.13 4.85
CA GLY A 290 -9.18 -35.86 6.08
C GLY A 290 -10.25 -35.22 6.97
N HIS A 291 -10.56 -33.93 6.76
CA HIS A 291 -11.52 -33.16 7.56
C HIS A 291 -12.55 -32.41 6.71
N GLN A 292 -12.17 -31.93 5.52
CA GLN A 292 -13.05 -31.18 4.63
C GLN A 292 -12.73 -31.42 3.13
N LEU A 293 -13.70 -31.10 2.28
CA LEU A 293 -13.52 -31.08 0.83
C LEU A 293 -12.90 -29.74 0.42
N VAL A 294 -11.73 -29.78 -0.18
CA VAL A 294 -10.99 -28.60 -0.69
C VAL A 294 -11.11 -28.57 -2.20
N SER A 295 -11.65 -27.50 -2.77
CA SER A 295 -11.70 -27.35 -4.23
C SER A 295 -10.29 -27.27 -4.81
N THR A 296 -10.03 -28.03 -5.87
CA THR A 296 -8.71 -27.99 -6.52
C THR A 296 -8.41 -26.66 -7.20
N SER A 297 -9.44 -25.88 -7.54
CA SER A 297 -9.29 -24.49 -8.01
C SER A 297 -8.64 -23.57 -6.96
N ALA A 298 -8.82 -23.88 -5.66
CA ALA A 298 -8.21 -23.15 -4.56
C ALA A 298 -6.73 -23.54 -4.31
N LEU A 299 -6.25 -24.62 -4.95
CA LEU A 299 -4.87 -25.09 -4.84
C LEU A 299 -3.91 -24.41 -5.82
N SER A 300 -4.41 -23.50 -6.67
CA SER A 300 -3.58 -22.85 -7.71
C SER A 300 -2.71 -21.71 -7.18
N GLU A 301 -2.89 -21.28 -5.94
CA GLU A 301 -1.90 -20.44 -5.31
C GLU A 301 -0.83 -21.33 -4.70
N THR A 302 0.35 -21.29 -5.32
CA THR A 302 1.60 -21.69 -4.69
C THR A 302 1.59 -21.12 -3.28
N GLN A 303 1.32 -21.95 -2.27
CA GLN A 303 1.61 -21.60 -0.89
C GLN A 303 3.13 -21.59 -0.81
N ILE A 304 3.74 -20.48 -1.24
CA ILE A 304 5.10 -20.13 -0.85
C ILE A 304 5.01 -20.02 0.66
N THR A 305 5.35 -21.11 1.32
CA THR A 305 5.40 -21.22 2.76
C THR A 305 6.40 -20.17 3.23
N PHE A 306 6.16 -19.56 4.39
CA PHE A 306 7.07 -18.61 5.00
C PHE A 306 8.34 -19.36 5.42
N THR A 307 9.26 -19.61 4.49
CA THR A 307 10.41 -20.44 4.83
C THR A 307 11.46 -19.64 5.59
N ASP A 308 11.41 -18.29 5.54
CA ASP A 308 12.41 -17.39 6.15
C ASP A 308 13.85 -17.88 5.89
N ASP A 309 14.02 -18.56 4.75
CA ASP A 309 15.22 -19.31 4.46
C ASP A 309 16.37 -18.34 4.29
N ILE A 310 17.53 -18.76 4.79
CA ILE A 310 18.78 -18.07 4.49
C ILE A 310 19.13 -18.38 3.04
N VAL A 311 19.07 -17.37 2.18
CA VAL A 311 19.50 -17.48 0.80
C VAL A 311 21.00 -17.22 0.76
N THR A 312 21.79 -18.19 0.33
CA THR A 312 23.27 -18.11 0.31
C THR A 312 23.87 -17.91 -1.08
N GLY A 313 23.04 -17.72 -2.11
CA GLY A 313 23.52 -17.45 -3.47
C GLY A 313 22.40 -17.25 -4.49
N GLY A 314 22.74 -16.53 -5.57
CA GLY A 314 21.86 -16.37 -6.73
C GLY A 314 20.82 -15.26 -6.55
N THR A 315 19.55 -15.67 -6.51
CA THR A 315 18.38 -14.78 -6.54
C THR A 315 17.51 -15.02 -5.33
N VAL A 316 17.12 -13.93 -4.66
CA VAL A 316 16.11 -13.94 -3.60
C VAL A 316 14.74 -13.74 -4.22
N TYR A 317 13.81 -14.64 -3.91
CA TYR A 317 12.43 -14.56 -4.31
C TYR A 317 11.58 -14.07 -3.14
N PHE A 318 10.63 -13.20 -3.44
CA PHE A 318 9.73 -12.58 -2.48
C PHE A 318 8.29 -12.87 -2.88
N LYS A 319 7.46 -13.27 -1.92
CA LYS A 319 5.99 -13.27 -2.02
C LYS A 319 5.45 -12.44 -0.88
N GLY A 320 4.70 -11.40 -1.18
CA GLY A 320 4.13 -10.53 -0.17
C GLY A 320 2.68 -10.15 -0.45
N MET A 321 2.14 -9.39 0.49
CA MET A 321 0.78 -8.90 0.43
C MET A 321 0.71 -7.44 0.90
N GLY A 322 -0.28 -6.70 0.39
CA GLY A 322 -0.41 -5.27 0.64
C GLY A 322 0.56 -4.40 -0.16
N TYR A 323 0.40 -3.08 -0.04
CA TYR A 323 1.19 -2.07 -0.75
C TYR A 323 1.18 -0.79 0.08
N GLY A 324 2.37 -0.32 0.45
CA GLY A 324 2.55 0.94 1.17
C GLY A 324 3.23 0.74 2.51
N HIS A 325 3.37 1.84 3.25
CA HIS A 325 4.09 1.86 4.52
C HIS A 325 3.30 1.19 5.66
N GLY A 326 1.97 1.09 5.54
CA GLY A 326 1.13 0.33 6.46
C GLY A 326 0.54 1.13 7.62
N VAL A 327 0.82 2.42 7.77
CA VAL A 327 0.42 3.23 8.93
C VAL A 327 -0.84 4.04 8.61
N GLY A 328 -1.80 4.06 9.53
CA GLY A 328 -3.06 4.81 9.38
C GLY A 328 -4.03 4.12 8.43
N MET A 329 -4.71 4.87 7.56
CA MET A 329 -5.85 4.38 6.78
C MET A 329 -5.44 3.70 5.44
N PRO A 330 -5.77 2.41 5.22
CA PRO A 330 -5.67 1.78 3.91
C PRO A 330 -6.82 2.23 3.00
N GLN A 331 -6.51 2.82 1.85
CA GLN A 331 -7.45 3.38 0.89
C GLN A 331 -8.44 2.33 0.35
N THR A 332 -7.93 1.14 0.05
CA THR A 332 -8.76 0.04 -0.46
C THR A 332 -9.69 -0.53 0.59
N SER A 333 -9.26 -0.58 1.85
CA SER A 333 -10.11 -1.03 2.95
C SER A 333 -11.16 0.02 3.33
N ALA A 334 -10.83 1.32 3.27
CA ALA A 334 -11.81 2.40 3.37
C ALA A 334 -12.91 2.29 2.30
N ARG A 335 -12.55 1.91 1.06
CA ARG A 335 -13.51 1.60 -0.01
C ARG A 335 -14.42 0.44 0.38
N GLU A 336 -13.87 -0.67 0.86
CA GLU A 336 -14.66 -1.84 1.24
C GLU A 336 -15.58 -1.58 2.44
N MET A 337 -15.11 -0.83 3.44
CA MET A 337 -15.95 -0.36 4.53
C MET A 337 -17.11 0.50 3.99
N ALA A 338 -16.82 1.48 3.13
CA ALA A 338 -17.88 2.30 2.55
C ALA A 338 -18.88 1.48 1.70
N ASN A 339 -18.42 0.48 0.94
CA ASN A 339 -19.28 -0.46 0.21
C ASN A 339 -20.19 -1.27 1.13
N GLN A 340 -19.75 -1.55 2.35
CA GLN A 340 -20.52 -2.25 3.39
C GLN A 340 -21.44 -1.32 4.20
N GLY A 341 -21.48 -0.02 3.86
CA GLY A 341 -22.39 0.95 4.46
C GLY A 341 -21.85 1.70 5.68
N TYR A 342 -20.56 1.55 6.01
CA TYR A 342 -19.94 2.34 7.08
C TYR A 342 -19.76 3.80 6.65
N GLY A 343 -20.03 4.74 7.57
CA GLY A 343 -19.81 6.16 7.32
C GLY A 343 -18.33 6.54 7.40
N TYR A 344 -17.94 7.67 6.82
CA TYR A 344 -16.54 8.13 6.81
C TYR A 344 -15.96 8.27 8.22
N GLN A 345 -16.77 8.67 9.20
CA GLN A 345 -16.33 8.78 10.59
C GLN A 345 -16.02 7.42 11.22
N ASP A 346 -16.78 6.38 10.87
CA ASP A 346 -16.52 5.00 11.34
C ASP A 346 -15.22 4.47 10.75
N ILE A 347 -14.99 4.75 9.46
CA ILE A 347 -13.74 4.40 8.76
C ILE A 347 -12.55 5.05 9.47
N LEU A 348 -12.61 6.35 9.74
CA LEU A 348 -11.53 7.08 10.39
C LEU A 348 -11.27 6.60 11.82
N ARG A 349 -12.32 6.42 12.63
CA ARG A 349 -12.19 5.90 14.01
C ARG A 349 -11.70 4.46 14.07
N TYR A 350 -11.87 3.69 13.01
CA TYR A 350 -11.34 2.33 12.91
C TYR A 350 -9.83 2.30 12.69
N TYR A 351 -9.30 3.19 11.84
CA TYR A 351 -7.86 3.18 11.49
C TYR A 351 -7.00 4.15 12.29
N TYR A 352 -7.60 5.11 12.98
CA TYR A 352 -6.92 6.06 13.85
C TYR A 352 -7.47 5.91 15.27
N THR A 353 -6.65 5.43 16.19
CA THR A 353 -7.06 5.07 17.55
C THR A 353 -7.37 6.30 18.38
N ASP A 354 -8.53 6.29 19.06
CA ASP A 354 -8.98 7.33 19.99
C ASP A 354 -8.94 8.76 19.42
N ILE A 355 -9.14 8.91 18.11
CA ILE A 355 -9.24 10.24 17.48
C ILE A 355 -10.62 10.86 17.66
N GLU A 356 -10.64 12.17 17.51
CA GLU A 356 -11.81 13.00 17.33
C GLU A 356 -11.83 13.54 15.89
N ILE A 357 -13.05 13.80 15.40
CA ILE A 357 -13.27 14.51 14.13
C ILE A 357 -13.99 15.79 14.51
N CYS A 358 -13.35 16.92 14.25
CA CYS A 358 -13.81 18.24 14.67
C CYS A 358 -13.54 19.26 13.58
N GLN A 359 -14.14 20.44 13.72
CA GLN A 359 -13.81 21.56 12.85
C GLN A 359 -12.44 22.13 13.23
N ALA A 360 -11.62 22.49 12.23
CA ALA A 360 -10.26 22.98 12.45
C ALA A 360 -10.18 24.26 13.30
N ASN A 361 -11.26 25.05 13.33
CA ASN A 361 -11.38 26.24 14.18
C ASN A 361 -11.77 25.92 15.63
N GLU A 362 -12.21 24.71 15.93
CA GLU A 362 -12.61 24.25 17.28
C GLU A 362 -11.48 23.47 17.97
N CYS A 363 -10.58 22.85 17.20
CA CYS A 363 -9.53 21.93 17.70
C CYS A 363 -8.18 22.57 18.01
N ASN A 364 -8.17 23.79 18.57
CA ASN A 364 -6.94 24.49 18.97
C ASN A 364 -7.12 25.36 20.24
N GLU A 365 -8.14 25.10 21.06
CA GLU A 365 -8.34 25.78 22.36
C GLU A 365 -7.78 25.01 23.56
#